data_AF-A0A963LSA1-F1
#
_entry.id   AF-A0A963LSA1-F1
#
_cell.length_a   1.000
_cell.length_b   1.000
_cell.length_c   1.000
_cell.angle_alpha   90.00
_cell.angle_beta   90.00
_cell.angle_gamma   90.00
#
_symmetry.space_group_name_H-M   'P 1'
#
loop_
_entity.id
_entity.type
_entity.pdbx_description
1 polymer ?
#
loop_
_entity_poly.entity_id
_entity_poly.type
_entity_poly.pdbx_seq_one_letter_code
_entity_poly.pdbx_strand_id
1 'polypeptide(L)'
;QWFSDYLAPQRPAGAPPRPFRLVRFDPEQRRIASRRWTGDIEAQNQFSDGFPMLVIGSAALDGLNRRLQAQGLEPVTMERFRPNIVLDGIDEHDEDRIDTIHITTPEGPVRLRPVKPC
;
A
#
# COMPACT_ATOMS: atom_id res chain seq x y z
N GLN A 1 -12.98 -0.85 25.63
CA GLN A 1 -11.56 -0.71 25.24
C GLN A 1 -11.56 0.20 24.04
N TRP A 2 -10.84 1.33 24.08
CA TRP A 2 -10.95 2.42 23.08
C TRP A 2 -11.09 1.94 21.62
N PHE A 3 -10.26 1.00 21.16
CA PHE A 3 -10.29 0.50 19.78
C PHE A 3 -11.62 -0.19 19.41
N SER A 4 -12.16 -1.01 20.31
CA SER A 4 -13.45 -1.67 20.10
C SER A 4 -14.61 -0.67 20.13
N ASP A 5 -14.52 0.33 21.00
CA ASP A 5 -15.58 1.32 21.21
C ASP A 5 -15.64 2.31 20.03
N TYR A 6 -14.47 2.68 19.47
CA TYR A 6 -14.36 3.55 18.28
C TYR A 6 -14.87 2.87 17.00
N LEU A 7 -14.53 1.60 16.76
CA LEU A 7 -14.89 0.91 15.51
C LEU A 7 -16.31 0.34 15.47
N ALA A 8 -16.93 0.13 16.63
CA ALA A 8 -18.30 -0.36 16.74
C ALA A 8 -19.18 0.59 17.56
N PRO A 9 -19.34 1.87 17.13
CA PRO A 9 -20.03 2.89 17.92
C PRO A 9 -21.52 2.59 18.09
N GLN A 10 -22.11 1.82 17.17
CA GLN A 10 -23.52 1.43 17.19
C GLN A 10 -23.66 -0.09 17.19
N ARG A 11 -23.54 -0.69 18.38
CA ARG A 11 -23.89 -2.09 18.58
C ARG A 11 -25.41 -2.24 18.70
N PRO A 12 -26.06 -3.14 17.94
CA PRO A 12 -27.47 -3.47 18.16
C PRO A 12 -27.71 -3.92 19.60
N ALA A 13 -28.81 -3.47 20.21
CA ALA A 13 -29.19 -3.90 21.56
C ALA A 13 -29.31 -5.44 21.62
N GLY A 14 -28.63 -6.06 22.59
CA GLY A 14 -28.63 -7.51 22.77
C GLY A 14 -27.59 -8.30 21.97
N ALA A 15 -26.83 -7.67 21.06
CA ALA A 15 -25.73 -8.34 20.39
C ALA A 15 -24.54 -8.56 21.36
N PRO A 16 -23.90 -9.74 21.38
CA PRO A 16 -22.74 -9.97 22.23
C PRO A 16 -21.58 -9.06 21.80
N PRO A 17 -20.69 -8.69 22.75
CA PRO A 17 -19.50 -7.96 22.40
C PRO A 17 -18.63 -8.73 21.40
N ARG A 18 -18.30 -8.09 20.26
CA ARG A 18 -17.19 -8.50 19.39
C ARG A 18 -16.00 -7.60 19.72
N PRO A 19 -15.18 -7.95 20.72
CA PRO A 19 -14.00 -7.15 21.04
C PRO A 19 -12.98 -7.27 19.91
N PHE A 20 -12.54 -6.14 19.39
CA PHE A 20 -11.35 -6.06 18.55
C PHE A 20 -10.11 -5.94 19.43
N ARG A 21 -9.02 -6.57 19.01
CA ARG A 21 -7.71 -6.43 19.65
C ARG A 21 -6.73 -5.80 18.68
N LEU A 22 -5.95 -4.84 19.16
CA LEU A 22 -4.76 -4.39 18.47
C LEU A 22 -3.64 -5.39 18.76
N VAL A 23 -3.01 -5.90 17.71
CA VAL A 23 -1.89 -6.85 17.81
C VAL A 23 -0.70 -6.30 17.05
N ARG A 24 0.50 -6.71 17.44
CA ARG A 24 1.75 -6.42 16.74
C ARG A 24 2.24 -7.71 16.09
N PHE A 25 2.87 -7.59 14.93
CA PHE A 25 3.53 -8.72 14.30
C PHE A 25 4.73 -9.15 15.14
N ASP A 26 4.84 -10.44 15.41
CA ASP A 26 5.94 -11.00 16.18
C ASP A 26 7.25 -10.86 15.39
N PRO A 27 8.28 -10.16 15.92
CA PRO A 27 9.55 -9.96 15.21
C PRO A 27 10.33 -11.26 14.95
N GLU A 28 10.02 -12.34 15.66
CA GLU A 28 10.64 -13.65 15.42
C GLU A 28 9.96 -14.42 14.27
N GLN A 29 8.75 -14.01 13.88
CA GLN A 29 8.01 -14.62 12.78
C GLN A 29 8.40 -14.01 11.44
N ARG A 30 8.40 -14.85 10.40
CA ARG A 30 8.71 -14.42 9.03
C ARG A 30 7.58 -14.81 8.10
N ARG A 31 6.84 -13.81 7.60
CA ARG A 31 5.92 -14.00 6.46
C ARG A 31 6.60 -13.47 5.21
N ILE A 32 6.75 -14.31 4.20
CA ILE A 32 7.40 -13.95 2.94
C ILE A 32 6.33 -13.68 1.89
N ALA A 33 6.52 -12.63 1.09
CA ALA A 33 5.69 -12.36 -0.07
C ALA A 33 5.79 -13.51 -1.09
N SER A 34 4.85 -13.56 -2.03
CA SER A 34 4.78 -14.68 -2.97
C SER A 34 6.05 -14.80 -3.83
N ARG A 35 6.77 -15.91 -3.67
CA ARG A 35 7.97 -16.24 -4.46
C ARG A 35 7.70 -16.35 -5.97
N ARG A 36 6.44 -16.53 -6.38
CA ARG A 36 6.02 -16.42 -7.79
C ARG A 36 6.44 -15.09 -8.41
N TRP A 37 6.40 -14.01 -7.62
CA TRP A 37 6.69 -12.65 -8.09
C TRP A 37 8.07 -12.16 -7.62
N THR A 38 8.53 -12.61 -6.45
CA THR A 38 9.81 -12.16 -5.88
C THR A 38 11.00 -13.05 -6.25
N GLY A 39 10.79 -14.23 -6.83
CA GLY A 39 11.85 -15.18 -7.15
C GLY A 39 12.63 -15.57 -5.89
N ASP A 40 13.96 -15.49 -5.97
CA ASP A 40 14.87 -15.83 -4.87
C ASP A 40 14.94 -14.74 -3.78
N ILE A 41 14.33 -13.56 -4.01
CA ILE A 41 14.31 -12.50 -3.02
C ILE A 41 13.27 -12.84 -1.94
N GLU A 42 13.75 -13.04 -0.72
CA GLU A 42 12.91 -13.19 0.47
C GLU A 42 12.37 -11.84 0.94
N ALA A 43 11.40 -11.29 0.21
CA ALA A 43 10.73 -10.05 0.59
C ALA A 43 9.80 -10.32 1.78
N GLN A 44 10.25 -9.94 2.97
CA GLN A 44 9.46 -10.07 4.20
C GLN A 44 8.28 -9.10 4.15
N ASN A 45 7.12 -9.58 4.56
CA ASN A 45 5.90 -8.81 4.71
C ASN A 45 5.26 -9.13 6.07
N GLN A 46 4.48 -8.21 6.62
CA GLN A 46 3.77 -8.38 7.89
C GLN A 46 2.26 -8.48 7.63
N PHE A 47 1.48 -7.49 8.08
CA PHE A 47 0.03 -7.45 7.89
C PHE A 47 -0.41 -6.73 6.60
N SER A 48 0.51 -6.27 5.75
CA SER A 48 0.10 -5.73 4.45
C SER A 48 -0.49 -6.83 3.55
N ASP A 49 -1.29 -6.44 2.56
CA ASP A 49 -2.10 -7.35 1.75
C ASP A 49 -1.26 -8.46 1.07
N GLY A 50 -0.11 -8.11 0.50
CA GLY A 50 0.73 -9.09 -0.20
C GLY A 50 2.22 -8.78 -0.30
N PHE A 51 2.61 -7.50 -0.35
CA PHE A 51 3.98 -7.07 -0.62
C PHE A 51 4.38 -5.90 0.29
N PRO A 52 5.66 -5.78 0.68
CA PRO A 52 6.10 -4.80 1.68
C PRO A 52 6.03 -3.35 1.23
N MET A 53 6.01 -3.10 -0.08
CA MET A 53 6.07 -1.77 -0.66
C MET A 53 5.03 -1.63 -1.78
N LEU A 54 4.35 -0.49 -1.80
CA LEU A 54 3.50 -0.02 -2.89
C LEU A 54 4.08 1.29 -3.45
N VAL A 55 4.23 1.33 -4.77
CA VAL A 55 4.75 2.47 -5.53
C VAL A 55 3.66 2.93 -6.49
N ILE A 56 3.50 4.24 -6.67
CA ILE A 56 2.55 4.84 -7.62
C ILE A 56 3.14 6.11 -8.24
N GLY A 57 2.84 6.39 -9.51
CA GLY A 57 3.20 7.66 -10.15
C GLY A 57 2.23 8.79 -9.81
N SER A 58 2.71 10.02 -9.62
CA SER A 58 1.88 11.24 -9.49
C SER A 58 1.00 11.43 -10.73
N ALA A 59 1.58 11.24 -11.92
CA ALA A 59 0.89 11.36 -13.20
C ALA A 59 -0.27 10.35 -13.37
N ALA A 60 -0.18 9.17 -12.74
CA ALA A 60 -1.26 8.17 -12.76
C ALA A 60 -2.50 8.67 -11.99
N LEU A 61 -2.29 9.33 -10.84
CA LEU A 61 -3.38 9.95 -10.08
C LEU A 61 -3.99 11.13 -10.86
N ASP A 62 -3.16 11.96 -11.49
CA ASP A 62 -3.64 13.07 -12.30
C ASP A 62 -4.51 12.60 -13.46
N GLY A 63 -4.08 11.53 -14.13
CA GLY A 63 -4.83 10.89 -15.21
C GLY A 63 -6.16 10.28 -14.77
N LEU A 64 -6.20 9.64 -13.61
CA LEU A 64 -7.45 9.19 -13.01
C LEU A 64 -8.37 10.38 -12.69
N ASN A 65 -7.84 11.42 -12.05
CA ASN A 65 -8.63 12.59 -11.64
C ASN A 65 -9.19 13.37 -12.85
N ARG A 66 -8.43 13.49 -13.94
CA ARG A 66 -8.95 14.03 -15.22
C ARG A 66 -10.17 13.24 -15.71
N ARG A 67 -10.12 11.91 -15.65
CA ARG A 67 -11.23 11.03 -16.08
C ARG A 67 -12.45 11.16 -15.15
N LEU A 68 -12.23 11.23 -13.84
CA LEU A 68 -13.31 11.44 -12.86
C LEU A 68 -14.02 12.78 -13.09
N GLN A 69 -13.26 13.86 -13.25
CA GLN A 69 -13.80 15.20 -13.49
C GLN A 69 -14.57 15.28 -14.82
N ALA A 70 -14.07 14.63 -15.87
CA ALA A 70 -14.79 14.53 -17.15
C ALA A 70 -16.16 13.83 -17.03
N GLN A 71 -16.36 13.01 -15.99
CA GLN A 71 -17.62 12.33 -15.67
C GLN A 71 -18.44 13.09 -14.61
N GLY A 72 -18.03 14.29 -14.19
CA GLY A 72 -18.70 15.08 -13.15
C GLY A 72 -18.52 14.52 -11.74
N LEU A 73 -17.48 13.73 -11.51
CA LEU A 73 -17.14 13.17 -10.20
C LEU A 73 -16.02 13.98 -9.53
N GLU A 74 -16.02 13.98 -8.19
CA GLU A 74 -14.97 14.60 -7.39
C GLU A 74 -13.61 13.88 -7.55
N PRO A 75 -12.49 14.62 -7.59
CA PRO A 75 -11.17 14.01 -7.60
C PRO A 75 -10.87 13.28 -6.29
N VAL A 76 -10.01 12.27 -6.38
CA VAL A 76 -9.49 11.54 -5.22
C VAL A 76 -8.07 11.95 -4.89
N THR A 77 -7.69 11.72 -3.63
CA THR A 77 -6.34 12.03 -3.13
C THR A 77 -5.48 10.78 -3.09
N MET A 78 -4.15 10.96 -3.04
CA MET A 78 -3.18 9.88 -3.04
C MET A 78 -3.37 8.91 -1.86
N GLU A 79 -3.85 9.38 -0.72
CA GLU A 79 -4.10 8.60 0.49
C GLU A 79 -5.13 7.48 0.27
N ARG A 80 -6.00 7.60 -0.75
CA ARG A 80 -6.95 6.53 -1.11
C ARG A 80 -6.25 5.28 -1.65
N PHE A 81 -5.04 5.42 -2.20
CA PHE A 81 -4.23 4.33 -2.73
C PHE A 81 -3.26 3.75 -1.70
N ARG A 82 -2.98 4.49 -0.62
CA ARG A 82 -2.08 4.10 0.48
C ARG A 82 -0.67 3.69 0.01
N PRO A 83 -0.02 4.43 -0.92
CA PRO A 83 1.32 4.09 -1.37
C PRO A 83 2.35 4.31 -0.25
N ASN A 84 3.47 3.59 -0.33
CA ASN A 84 4.65 3.89 0.48
C ASN A 84 5.55 4.92 -0.21
N ILE A 85 5.61 4.89 -1.55
CA ILE A 85 6.44 5.76 -2.38
C ILE A 85 5.59 6.32 -3.51
N VAL A 86 5.68 7.64 -3.73
CA VAL A 86 5.11 8.32 -4.90
C VAL A 86 6.26 8.75 -5.80
N LEU A 87 6.22 8.37 -7.07
CA LEU A 87 7.18 8.79 -8.09
C LEU A 87 6.65 10.01 -8.82
N ASP A 88 7.53 10.98 -9.09
CA ASP A 88 7.23 12.13 -9.93
C ASP A 88 8.14 12.15 -11.17
N GLY A 89 7.79 12.93 -12.18
CA GLY A 89 8.59 13.08 -13.40
C GLY A 89 8.55 11.88 -14.35
N ILE A 90 7.52 11.04 -14.25
CA ILE A 90 7.23 9.93 -15.17
C ILE A 90 5.84 10.12 -15.80
N ASP A 91 5.60 9.50 -16.95
CA ASP A 91 4.28 9.55 -17.60
C ASP A 91 3.24 8.67 -16.87
N GLU A 92 1.95 8.86 -17.21
CA GLU A 92 0.85 8.09 -16.64
C GLU A 92 1.07 6.58 -16.82
N HIS A 93 1.14 5.84 -15.71
CA HIS A 93 1.35 4.38 -15.63
C HIS A 93 2.75 3.89 -16.02
N ASP A 94 3.74 4.78 -16.21
CA ASP A 94 5.10 4.34 -16.51
C ASP A 94 5.77 3.62 -15.33
N GLU A 95 5.25 3.77 -14.10
CA GLU A 95 5.72 3.00 -12.93
C GLU A 95 5.65 1.48 -13.13
N ASP A 96 4.70 1.00 -13.96
CA ASP A 96 4.52 -0.43 -14.26
C ASP A 96 5.62 -0.98 -15.18
N ARG A 97 6.38 -0.10 -15.82
CA ARG A 97 7.42 -0.44 -16.81
C ARG A 97 8.82 -0.30 -16.25
N ILE A 98 8.97 0.20 -15.03
CA ILE A 98 10.25 0.34 -14.37
C ILE A 98 10.76 -1.05 -13.98
N ASP A 99 11.92 -1.43 -14.51
CA ASP A 99 12.60 -2.67 -14.12
C ASP A 99 13.15 -2.57 -12.69
N THR A 100 13.88 -1.49 -12.41
CA THR A 100 14.57 -1.30 -11.14
C THR A 100 14.62 0.18 -10.75
N ILE A 101 14.30 0.49 -9.50
CA ILE A 101 14.41 1.82 -8.89
C ILE A 101 15.66 1.85 -8.00
N HIS A 102 16.54 2.83 -8.21
CA HIS A 102 17.68 3.11 -7.35
C HIS A 102 17.44 4.42 -6.58
N ILE A 103 17.49 4.37 -5.26
CA ILE A 103 17.27 5.50 -4.37
C ILE A 103 18.56 5.73 -3.58
N THR A 104 19.14 6.91 -3.68
CA THR A 104 20.29 7.29 -2.84
C THR A 104 19.75 7.76 -1.48
N THR A 105 20.17 7.13 -0.39
CA THR A 105 19.88 7.59 0.98
C THR A 105 21.17 7.95 1.72
N PRO A 106 21.10 8.70 2.84
CA PRO A 106 22.27 8.99 3.67
C PRO A 106 22.99 7.73 4.18
N GLU A 107 22.27 6.63 4.38
CA GLU A 107 22.80 5.34 4.84
C GLU A 107 23.33 4.46 3.70
N GLY A 108 23.09 4.84 2.45
CA GLY A 108 23.57 4.14 1.25
C GLY A 108 22.52 4.00 0.15
N PRO A 109 22.88 3.35 -0.97
CA PRO A 109 21.95 3.11 -2.06
C PRO A 109 20.93 2.01 -1.70
N VAL A 110 19.65 2.29 -1.91
CA VAL A 110 18.56 1.32 -1.85
C VAL A 110 18.14 0.95 -3.27
N ARG A 111 17.89 -0.33 -3.50
CA ARG A 111 17.38 -0.85 -4.77
C ARG A 111 16.02 -1.50 -4.56
N LEU A 112 15.00 -1.03 -5.27
CA LEU A 112 13.67 -1.64 -5.30
C LEU A 112 13.42 -2.23 -6.68
N ARG A 113 12.83 -3.42 -6.72
CA ARG A 113 12.41 -4.07 -7.96
C ARG A 113 10.88 -4.19 -7.94
N PRO A 114 10.15 -3.44 -8.78
CA PRO A 114 8.74 -3.70 -9.02
C PRO A 114 8.54 -5.17 -9.45
N VAL A 115 7.55 -5.84 -8.87
CA VAL A 115 7.34 -7.29 -9.08
C VAL A 115 6.00 -7.64 -9.72
N LYS A 116 5.00 -6.77 -9.56
CA LYS A 116 3.69 -6.84 -10.22
C LYS A 116 2.97 -5.49 -10.08
N PRO A 117 2.03 -5.16 -10.98
CA PRO A 117 1.04 -4.11 -10.73
C PRO A 117 0.23 -4.40 -9.46
N CYS A 118 -0.25 -3.36 -8.77
CA CYS A 118 -1.03 -3.49 -7.53
C CYS A 118 -2.31 -4.31 -7.75
#